data_AF-A0AA96Q4S4-F1
#
_entry.id   AF-A0AA96Q4S4-F1
#
_cell.length_a   1.000
_cell.length_b   1.000
_cell.length_c   1.000
_cell.angle_alpha   90.00
_cell.angle_beta   90.00
_cell.angle_gamma   90.00
#
_symmetry.space_group_name_H-M   'P 1'
#
loop_
_entity.id
_entity.type
_entity.pdbx_description
1 polymer ?
#
loop_
_entity_poly.entity_id
_entity_poly.type
_entity_poly.pdbx_seq_one_letter_code
_entity_poly.pdbx_strand_id
1 'polypeptide(L)'
;MEKLYKLLDEVLTFDLIQATVSGPRKKGGILKVKIRPVIIRDDLVFQASAQEEKKIFHNNYKKKEMVRELGRLLDGEFSQLQIQMPGELITVLAGKKGNVTIRRKKQETKAAPRDLSHDRKKTYLLPTDQPLPFLVDLGLMTSEGKLVKGKQDKFRQINRFLEFVADVVPHLPTDRQITVVDFGCGKSYLTFAMYYFLHEQKGFDVRMIGLDLKEDVIASCSKLAKKIRL
;
A
#
# COMPACT_ATOMS: atom_id res chain seq x y z
N MET A 1 -36.07 -5.43 1.47
CA MET A 1 -34.81 -5.62 2.21
C MET A 1 -34.22 -7.02 2.08
N GLU A 2 -35.00 -8.11 2.14
CA GLU A 2 -34.47 -9.49 2.00
C GLU A 2 -33.63 -9.73 0.73
N LYS A 3 -34.11 -9.26 -0.43
CA LYS A 3 -33.35 -9.31 -1.71
C LYS A 3 -32.00 -8.60 -1.66
N LEU A 4 -31.88 -7.54 -0.86
CA LEU A 4 -30.62 -6.82 -0.66
C LEU A 4 -29.65 -7.66 0.15
N TYR A 5 -30.09 -8.21 1.28
CA TYR A 5 -29.25 -9.04 2.14
C TYR A 5 -28.72 -10.27 1.40
N LYS A 6 -29.58 -10.95 0.62
CA LYS A 6 -29.16 -12.07 -0.22
C LYS A 6 -28.08 -11.68 -1.23
N LEU A 7 -28.24 -10.52 -1.89
CA LEU A 7 -27.21 -9.99 -2.80
C LEU A 7 -25.91 -9.67 -2.07
N LEU A 8 -25.98 -9.03 -0.90
CA LEU A 8 -24.79 -8.68 -0.13
C LEU A 8 -24.02 -9.92 0.34
N ASP A 9 -24.72 -10.98 0.75
CA ASP A 9 -24.09 -12.25 1.09
C ASP A 9 -23.44 -12.94 -0.13
N GLU A 10 -24.02 -12.80 -1.32
CA GLU A 10 -23.46 -13.31 -2.58
C GLU A 10 -22.17 -12.56 -3.00
N VAL A 11 -22.15 -11.23 -2.88
CA VAL A 11 -21.10 -10.38 -3.49
C VAL A 11 -20.02 -9.92 -2.53
N LEU A 12 -20.24 -9.97 -1.21
CA LEU A 12 -19.21 -9.69 -0.21
C LEU A 12 -18.34 -10.92 -0.04
N THR A 13 -17.50 -11.15 -1.04
CA THR A 13 -16.51 -12.22 -1.10
C THR A 13 -15.14 -11.64 -1.42
N PHE A 14 -14.16 -12.53 -1.57
CA PHE A 14 -12.86 -12.20 -2.14
C PHE A 14 -13.01 -11.52 -3.50
N ASP A 15 -13.88 -12.01 -4.37
CA ASP A 15 -14.00 -11.51 -5.75
C ASP A 15 -14.52 -10.07 -5.87
N LEU A 16 -14.97 -9.45 -4.78
CA LEU A 16 -15.42 -8.06 -4.80
C LEU A 16 -14.30 -7.12 -5.26
N ILE A 17 -14.45 -6.47 -6.41
CA ILE A 17 -13.47 -5.48 -6.88
C ILE A 17 -13.59 -4.20 -6.05
N GLN A 18 -14.83 -3.73 -5.88
CA GLN A 18 -15.19 -2.55 -5.09
C GLN A 18 -16.71 -2.49 -4.93
N ALA A 19 -17.18 -2.01 -3.78
CA ALA A 19 -18.54 -1.51 -3.63
C ALA A 19 -18.53 -0.02 -3.30
N THR A 20 -19.55 0.71 -3.73
CA THR A 20 -19.65 2.16 -3.57
C THR A 20 -21.07 2.53 -3.20
N VAL A 21 -21.24 3.05 -1.99
CA VAL A 21 -22.50 3.65 -1.53
C VAL A 21 -22.47 5.14 -1.86
N SER A 22 -23.53 5.65 -2.49
CA SER A 22 -23.65 7.04 -2.94
C SER A 22 -25.10 7.51 -2.98
N GLY A 23 -25.29 8.81 -3.22
CA GLY A 23 -26.62 9.44 -3.23
C GLY A 23 -27.14 9.69 -1.81
N PRO A 24 -26.41 10.45 -0.98
CA PRO A 24 -26.85 10.78 0.37
C PRO A 24 -28.19 11.53 0.32
N ARG A 25 -29.11 11.18 1.22
CA ARG A 25 -30.44 11.81 1.29
C ARG A 25 -30.48 13.06 2.17
N LYS A 26 -29.55 13.19 3.11
CA LYS A 26 -29.38 14.37 3.95
C LYS A 26 -28.24 15.23 3.39
N LYS A 27 -28.40 16.54 3.48
CA LYS A 27 -27.32 17.50 3.20
C LYS A 27 -26.43 17.61 4.44
N GLY A 28 -25.11 17.63 4.24
CA GLY A 28 -24.11 17.61 5.30
C GLY A 28 -23.85 16.19 5.83
N GLY A 29 -22.57 15.81 5.90
CA GLY A 29 -22.11 14.48 6.34
C GLY A 29 -21.41 13.70 5.24
N ILE A 30 -21.48 12.37 5.34
CA ILE A 30 -20.78 11.45 4.43
C ILE A 30 -21.38 11.55 3.02
N LEU A 31 -20.54 11.89 2.04
CA LEU A 31 -20.92 12.01 0.64
C LEU A 31 -20.92 10.65 -0.08
N LYS A 32 -19.98 9.79 0.31
CA LYS A 32 -19.71 8.53 -0.38
C LYS A 32 -18.99 7.57 0.54
N VAL A 33 -19.33 6.27 0.46
CA VAL A 33 -18.59 5.21 1.14
C VAL A 33 -18.06 4.24 0.09
N LYS A 34 -16.73 4.09 0.01
CA LYS A 34 -16.08 3.09 -0.85
C LYS A 34 -15.66 1.89 -0.01
N ILE A 35 -16.01 0.70 -0.46
CA ILE A 35 -15.74 -0.56 0.22
C ILE A 35 -14.90 -1.43 -0.69
N ARG A 36 -13.88 -2.08 -0.12
CA ARG A 36 -13.05 -3.07 -0.80
C ARG A 36 -12.72 -4.23 0.14
N PRO A 37 -12.61 -5.48 -0.35
CA PRO A 37 -12.07 -6.57 0.44
C PRO A 37 -10.57 -6.35 0.70
N VAL A 38 -10.12 -6.73 1.89
CA VAL A 38 -8.73 -6.70 2.34
C VAL A 38 -8.48 -7.86 3.31
N ILE A 39 -7.24 -8.34 3.38
CA ILE A 39 -6.82 -9.41 4.31
C ILE A 39 -6.06 -8.80 5.49
N ILE A 40 -6.61 -8.91 6.69
CA ILE A 40 -5.96 -8.40 7.91
C ILE A 40 -5.79 -9.56 8.87
N ARG A 41 -4.53 -9.90 9.19
CA ARG A 41 -4.19 -11.04 10.06
C ARG A 41 -4.84 -12.34 9.57
N ASP A 42 -4.71 -12.62 8.28
CA ASP A 42 -5.23 -13.80 7.58
C ASP A 42 -6.77 -13.93 7.50
N ASP A 43 -7.51 -12.93 8.00
CA ASP A 43 -8.96 -12.84 7.88
C ASP A 43 -9.38 -11.90 6.74
N LEU A 44 -10.35 -12.32 5.93
CA LEU A 44 -11.03 -11.44 4.98
C LEU A 44 -11.91 -10.44 5.74
N VAL A 45 -11.60 -9.16 5.56
CA VAL A 45 -12.41 -8.05 6.06
C VAL A 45 -12.69 -7.06 4.94
N PHE A 46 -13.69 -6.20 5.15
CA PHE A 46 -14.13 -5.20 4.19
C PHE A 46 -13.79 -3.82 4.74
N GLN A 47 -12.86 -3.14 4.10
CA GLN A 47 -12.46 -1.79 4.47
C GLN A 47 -13.41 -0.79 3.82
N ALA A 48 -14.11 -0.01 4.65
CA ALA A 48 -14.94 1.10 4.24
C ALA A 48 -14.19 2.43 4.41
N SER A 49 -14.15 3.23 3.35
CA SER A 49 -13.63 4.59 3.34
C SER A 49 -14.81 5.55 3.17
N ALA A 50 -15.21 6.21 4.25
CA ALA A 50 -16.28 7.19 4.27
C ALA A 50 -15.68 8.59 3.99
N GLN A 51 -16.13 9.22 2.92
CA GLN A 51 -15.67 10.53 2.49
C GLN A 51 -16.65 11.61 2.92
N GLU A 52 -16.17 12.56 3.70
CA GLU A 52 -16.78 13.87 3.96
C GLU A 52 -16.02 14.95 3.18
N GLU A 53 -16.53 16.18 3.11
CA GLU A 53 -15.99 17.26 2.25
C GLU A 53 -14.46 17.37 2.23
N LYS A 54 -13.83 17.38 3.41
CA LYS A 54 -12.36 17.51 3.56
C LYS A 54 -11.70 16.36 4.33
N LYS A 55 -12.44 15.31 4.70
CA LYS A 55 -11.95 14.23 5.56
C LYS A 55 -12.34 12.86 5.02
N ILE A 56 -11.49 11.87 5.25
CA ILE A 56 -11.77 10.46 4.93
C ILE A 56 -11.57 9.64 6.20
N PHE A 57 -12.56 8.83 6.54
CA PHE A 57 -12.53 7.91 7.68
C PHE A 57 -12.42 6.47 7.17
N HIS A 58 -11.63 5.64 7.86
CA HIS A 58 -11.39 4.25 7.48
C HIS A 58 -11.80 3.31 8.60
N ASN A 59 -12.73 2.40 8.31
CA ASN A 59 -13.17 1.34 9.22
C ASN A 59 -13.05 -0.02 8.52
N ASN A 60 -12.75 -1.08 9.26
CA ASN A 60 -12.70 -2.45 8.75
C ASN A 60 -13.81 -3.27 9.40
N TYR A 61 -14.51 -4.08 8.61
CA TYR A 61 -15.65 -4.89 9.07
C TYR A 61 -15.51 -6.34 8.62
N LYS A 62 -15.89 -7.29 9.47
CA LYS A 62 -16.12 -8.68 9.02
C LYS A 62 -17.36 -8.74 8.13
N LYS A 63 -17.50 -9.80 7.33
CA LYS A 63 -18.62 -9.96 6.38
C LYS A 63 -20.00 -9.66 7.00
N LYS A 64 -20.32 -10.30 8.12
CA LYS A 64 -21.61 -10.11 8.81
C LYS A 64 -21.84 -8.67 9.27
N GLU A 65 -20.78 -7.98 9.70
CA GLU A 65 -20.85 -6.58 10.12
C GLU A 65 -21.03 -5.65 8.92
N MET A 66 -20.30 -5.92 7.82
CA MET A 66 -20.44 -5.16 6.58
C MET A 66 -21.84 -5.30 5.96
N VAL A 67 -22.43 -6.49 5.99
CA VAL A 67 -23.81 -6.72 5.54
C VAL A 67 -24.80 -5.84 6.34
N ARG A 68 -24.65 -5.80 7.66
CA ARG A 68 -25.49 -4.97 8.54
C ARG A 68 -25.28 -3.48 8.27
N GLU A 69 -24.03 -3.05 8.12
CA GLU A 69 -23.69 -1.65 7.86
C GLU A 69 -24.22 -1.17 6.50
N LEU A 70 -24.07 -1.97 5.44
CA LEU A 70 -24.65 -1.67 4.13
C LEU A 70 -26.18 -1.65 4.16
N GLY A 71 -26.79 -2.55 4.93
CA GLY A 71 -28.23 -2.54 5.20
C GLY A 71 -28.68 -1.23 5.81
N ARG A 72 -27.99 -0.78 6.88
CA ARG A 72 -28.25 0.50 7.57
C ARG A 72 -28.07 1.70 6.63
N LEU A 73 -26.98 1.75 5.87
CA LEU A 73 -26.69 2.85 4.94
C LEU A 73 -27.76 2.95 3.83
N LEU A 74 -28.26 1.83 3.33
CA LEU A 74 -29.29 1.80 2.29
C LEU A 74 -30.71 1.95 2.83
N ASP A 75 -30.90 1.81 4.14
CA ASP A 75 -32.17 2.04 4.84
C ASP A 75 -32.34 3.52 5.22
N GLY A 76 -32.33 4.38 4.20
CA GLY A 76 -32.72 5.79 4.34
C GLY A 76 -31.58 6.82 4.39
N GLU A 77 -30.31 6.41 4.52
CA GLU A 77 -29.19 7.36 4.44
C GLU A 77 -28.74 7.62 3.00
N PHE A 78 -28.68 6.57 2.19
CA PHE A 78 -28.23 6.62 0.79
C PHE A 78 -29.29 6.03 -0.16
N SER A 79 -29.21 6.42 -1.43
CA SER A 79 -30.13 5.97 -2.48
C SER A 79 -29.54 4.93 -3.42
N GLN A 80 -28.22 4.74 -3.43
CA GLN A 80 -27.56 3.89 -4.41
C GLN A 80 -26.37 3.13 -3.83
N LEU A 81 -26.24 1.87 -4.23
CA LEU A 81 -25.04 1.06 -4.05
C LEU A 81 -24.62 0.49 -5.42
N GLN A 82 -23.38 0.73 -5.81
CA GLN A 82 -22.77 0.16 -7.00
C GLN A 82 -21.72 -0.86 -6.58
N ILE A 83 -21.84 -2.09 -7.05
CA ILE A 83 -20.93 -3.20 -6.76
C ILE A 83 -20.28 -3.60 -8.07
N GLN A 84 -18.95 -3.64 -8.06
CA GLN A 84 -18.15 -4.10 -9.18
C GLN A 84 -17.58 -5.48 -8.84
N MET A 85 -17.88 -6.45 -9.70
CA MET A 85 -17.37 -7.81 -9.68
C MET A 85 -16.59 -8.09 -10.97
N PRO A 86 -15.80 -9.16 -11.05
CA PRO A 86 -15.23 -9.62 -12.31
C PRO A 86 -16.35 -9.95 -13.30
N GLY A 87 -16.32 -9.33 -14.48
CA GLY A 87 -17.31 -9.57 -15.54
C GLY A 87 -18.67 -8.90 -15.34
N GLU A 88 -18.91 -8.24 -14.21
CA GLU A 88 -20.25 -7.75 -13.85
C GLU A 88 -20.23 -6.45 -13.04
N LEU A 89 -21.15 -5.54 -13.40
CA LEU A 89 -21.48 -4.36 -12.62
C LEU A 89 -22.92 -4.49 -12.11
N ILE A 90 -23.09 -4.46 -10.80
CA ILE A 90 -24.39 -4.54 -10.13
C ILE A 90 -24.71 -3.17 -9.55
N THR A 91 -25.90 -2.66 -9.84
CA THR A 91 -26.41 -1.39 -9.31
C THR A 91 -27.68 -1.64 -8.52
N VAL A 92 -27.65 -1.25 -7.25
CA VAL A 92 -28.77 -1.29 -6.33
C VAL A 92 -29.29 0.13 -6.16
N LEU A 93 -30.57 0.32 -6.42
CA LEU A 93 -31.28 1.57 -6.15
C LEU A 93 -32.24 1.34 -4.98
N ALA A 94 -31.98 2.02 -3.87
CA ALA A 94 -32.83 2.02 -2.70
C ALA A 94 -33.83 3.20 -2.80
N GLY A 95 -35.12 2.92 -2.66
CA GLY A 95 -36.18 3.91 -2.56
C GLY A 95 -36.39 4.40 -1.13
N LYS A 96 -37.12 5.51 -0.97
CA LYS A 96 -37.42 6.11 0.35
C LYS A 96 -38.31 5.24 1.26
N LYS A 97 -38.98 4.21 0.71
CA LYS A 97 -39.90 3.31 1.42
C LYS A 97 -39.37 1.86 1.54
N GLY A 98 -38.04 1.67 1.50
CA GLY A 98 -37.43 0.33 1.61
C GLY A 98 -37.54 -0.56 0.36
N ASN A 99 -38.11 -0.05 -0.73
CA ASN A 99 -38.13 -0.72 -2.03
C ASN A 99 -36.72 -0.73 -2.62
N VAL A 100 -36.25 -1.90 -3.04
CA VAL A 100 -34.90 -2.07 -3.60
C VAL A 100 -35.01 -2.64 -5.01
N THR A 101 -34.40 -1.95 -5.97
CA THR A 101 -34.26 -2.41 -7.36
C THR A 101 -32.81 -2.79 -7.61
N ILE A 102 -32.56 -4.00 -8.11
CA ILE A 102 -31.23 -4.51 -8.44
C ILE A 102 -31.12 -4.62 -9.96
N ARG A 103 -30.10 -4.02 -10.55
CA ARG A 103 -29.76 -4.10 -11.97
C ARG A 103 -28.39 -4.72 -12.13
N ARG A 104 -28.30 -5.75 -12.97
CA ARG A 104 -27.05 -6.45 -13.30
C ARG A 104 -26.69 -6.15 -14.75
N LYS A 105 -25.45 -5.74 -15.00
CA LYS A 105 -24.93 -5.48 -16.35
C LYS A 105 -23.63 -6.26 -16.52
N LYS A 106 -23.59 -7.16 -17.51
CA LYS A 106 -22.34 -7.79 -17.95
C LYS A 106 -21.41 -6.71 -18.50
N GLN A 107 -20.16 -6.70 -18.04
CA GLN A 107 -19.12 -5.84 -18.56
C GLN A 107 -17.93 -6.70 -18.94
N GLU A 108 -17.40 -6.51 -20.15
CA GLU A 108 -16.05 -6.96 -20.49
C GLU A 108 -15.06 -6.18 -19.65
N THR A 109 -14.78 -6.67 -18.45
CA THR A 109 -13.78 -6.08 -17.59
C THR A 109 -12.43 -6.64 -18.04
N LYS A 110 -11.63 -5.84 -18.75
CA LYS A 110 -10.17 -6.00 -18.83
C LYS A 110 -9.51 -5.71 -17.47
N ALA A 111 -10.13 -6.13 -16.37
CA ALA A 111 -9.55 -6.02 -15.05
C ALA A 111 -8.71 -7.28 -14.85
N ALA A 112 -7.38 -7.13 -14.94
CA ALA A 112 -6.46 -8.15 -14.46
C ALA A 112 -6.91 -8.61 -13.06
N PRO A 113 -6.76 -9.90 -12.71
CA PRO A 113 -7.10 -10.40 -11.39
C PRO A 113 -6.50 -9.48 -10.35
N ARG A 114 -7.34 -8.81 -9.55
CA ARG A 114 -6.80 -8.01 -8.45
C ARG A 114 -6.32 -8.99 -7.42
N ASP A 115 -5.04 -8.91 -7.12
CA ASP A 115 -4.41 -9.57 -6.00
C ASP A 115 -5.08 -9.07 -4.72
N LEU A 116 -5.92 -9.94 -4.14
CA LEU A 116 -6.65 -9.71 -2.90
C LEU A 116 -5.81 -10.09 -1.68
N SER A 117 -4.66 -10.72 -1.92
CA SER A 117 -3.72 -10.96 -0.86
C SER A 117 -3.14 -9.60 -0.42
N HIS A 118 -2.98 -9.44 0.88
CA HIS A 118 -2.13 -8.38 1.41
C HIS A 118 -0.66 -8.57 1.04
N ASP A 119 -0.33 -9.73 0.48
CA ASP A 119 0.91 -9.95 -0.22
C ASP A 119 0.71 -9.64 -1.70
N ARG A 120 0.56 -8.34 -2.01
CA ARG A 120 1.47 -7.83 -3.04
C ARG A 120 2.81 -8.40 -2.62
N LYS A 121 3.34 -9.41 -3.32
CA LYS A 121 4.71 -9.87 -3.12
C LYS A 121 5.49 -8.57 -3.01
N LYS A 122 5.93 -8.20 -1.80
CA LYS A 122 6.38 -6.84 -1.57
C LYS A 122 7.63 -6.74 -2.42
N THR A 123 7.48 -6.10 -3.59
CA THR A 123 8.57 -5.94 -4.54
C THR A 123 9.43 -4.84 -3.97
N TYR A 124 10.21 -5.23 -2.96
CA TYR A 124 11.25 -4.41 -2.40
C TYR A 124 12.30 -4.20 -3.50
N LEU A 125 12.76 -2.96 -3.64
CA LEU A 125 13.86 -2.65 -4.56
C LEU A 125 15.16 -3.33 -4.09
N LEU A 126 15.30 -3.53 -2.78
CA LEU A 126 16.35 -4.35 -2.22
C LEU A 126 15.94 -5.83 -2.25
N PRO A 127 16.74 -6.72 -2.86
CA PRO A 127 16.46 -8.15 -2.86
C PRO A 127 16.48 -8.72 -1.43
N THR A 128 15.63 -9.72 -1.21
CA THR A 128 15.48 -10.42 0.09
C THR A 128 15.84 -11.90 0.03
N ASP A 129 16.28 -12.36 -1.15
CA ASP A 129 16.66 -13.74 -1.44
C ASP A 129 18.18 -13.96 -1.44
N GLN A 130 18.96 -12.89 -1.32
CA GLN A 130 20.42 -12.93 -1.22
C GLN A 130 20.95 -11.95 -0.16
N PRO A 131 22.08 -12.25 0.52
CA PRO A 131 22.67 -11.35 1.49
C PRO A 131 23.20 -10.08 0.84
N LEU A 132 22.74 -8.93 1.33
CA LEU A 132 23.29 -7.63 0.97
C LEU A 132 24.36 -7.21 1.99
N PRO A 133 25.64 -7.05 1.60
CA PRO A 133 26.75 -6.83 2.54
C PRO A 133 26.48 -5.69 3.55
N PHE A 134 25.97 -4.55 3.08
CA PHE A 134 25.67 -3.42 3.96
C PHE A 134 24.52 -3.72 4.94
N LEU A 135 23.49 -4.49 4.53
CA LEU A 135 22.40 -4.88 5.44
C LEU A 135 22.87 -5.90 6.48
N VAL A 136 23.79 -6.78 6.11
CA VAL A 136 24.40 -7.73 7.05
C VAL A 136 25.20 -6.99 8.10
N ASP A 137 26.10 -6.10 7.68
CA ASP A 137 26.96 -5.35 8.60
C ASP A 137 26.20 -4.36 9.48
N LEU A 138 25.10 -3.80 8.98
CA LEU A 138 24.21 -2.93 9.75
C LEU A 138 23.22 -3.70 10.65
N GLY A 139 23.27 -5.05 10.66
CA GLY A 139 22.46 -5.93 11.50
C GLY A 139 20.98 -6.00 11.10
N LEU A 140 20.67 -5.74 9.83
CA LEU A 140 19.33 -5.87 9.25
C LEU A 140 19.09 -7.25 8.63
N MET A 141 20.16 -7.93 8.21
CA MET A 141 20.11 -9.22 7.51
C MET A 141 21.13 -10.19 8.12
N THR A 142 20.84 -11.48 8.09
CA THR A 142 21.81 -12.53 8.43
C THR A 142 22.76 -12.76 7.26
N SER A 143 23.89 -13.43 7.50
CA SER A 143 24.81 -13.87 6.45
C SER A 143 24.14 -14.76 5.39
N GLU A 144 23.04 -15.43 5.73
CA GLU A 144 22.22 -16.24 4.82
C GLU A 144 21.22 -15.41 3.97
N GLY A 145 21.16 -14.09 4.16
CA GLY A 145 20.19 -13.25 3.45
C GLY A 145 18.78 -13.23 4.05
N LYS A 146 18.59 -13.64 5.30
CA LYS A 146 17.28 -13.52 5.98
C LYS A 146 17.22 -12.24 6.80
N LEU A 147 16.07 -11.55 6.79
CA LEU A 147 15.90 -10.38 7.66
C LEU A 147 15.92 -10.77 9.14
N VAL A 148 16.64 -9.99 9.94
CA VAL A 148 16.72 -10.18 11.39
C VAL A 148 15.35 -9.92 12.03
N LYS A 149 14.94 -10.79 12.96
CA LYS A 149 13.66 -10.67 13.67
C LYS A 149 13.58 -9.33 14.40
N GLY A 150 12.49 -8.59 14.20
CA GLY A 150 12.27 -7.26 14.79
C GLY A 150 12.90 -6.11 13.98
N LYS A 151 13.57 -6.38 12.86
CA LYS A 151 14.15 -5.36 11.98
C LYS A 151 13.38 -5.17 10.66
N GLN A 152 12.27 -5.87 10.48
CA GLN A 152 11.44 -5.77 9.28
C GLN A 152 10.94 -4.35 9.04
N ASP A 153 10.57 -3.62 10.09
CA ASP A 153 10.05 -2.24 9.99
C ASP A 153 11.11 -1.28 9.44
N LYS A 154 12.36 -1.45 9.90
CA LYS A 154 13.49 -0.66 9.41
C LYS A 154 13.80 -0.97 7.95
N PHE A 155 13.78 -2.25 7.57
CA PHE A 155 13.93 -2.66 6.17
C PHE A 155 12.83 -2.11 5.25
N ARG A 156 11.56 -2.11 5.73
CA ARG A 156 10.43 -1.48 5.02
C ARG A 156 10.61 0.02 4.87
N GLN A 157 11.09 0.71 5.91
CA GLN A 157 11.37 2.15 5.85
C GLN A 157 12.43 2.48 4.80
N ILE A 158 13.51 1.70 4.73
CA ILE A 158 14.58 1.88 3.74
C ILE A 158 14.04 1.67 2.33
N ASN A 159 13.27 0.61 2.08
CA ASN A 159 12.68 0.37 0.76
C ASN A 159 11.71 1.47 0.34
N ARG A 160 10.88 1.96 1.27
CA ARG A 160 9.97 3.07 0.98
C ARG A 160 10.71 4.35 0.60
N PHE A 161 11.87 4.61 1.21
CA PHE A 161 12.74 5.70 0.80
C PHE A 161 13.28 5.50 -0.62
N LEU A 162 13.74 4.29 -0.96
CA LEU A 162 14.23 3.98 -2.31
C LEU A 162 13.14 4.07 -3.38
N GLU A 163 11.87 3.81 -3.05
CA GLU A 163 10.75 4.05 -3.96
C GLU A 163 10.69 5.53 -4.37
N PHE A 164 10.86 6.47 -3.43
CA PHE A 164 10.91 7.90 -3.75
C PHE A 164 12.14 8.27 -4.58
N VAL A 165 13.28 7.63 -4.32
CA VAL A 165 14.49 7.82 -5.14
C VAL A 165 14.24 7.30 -6.56
N ALA A 166 13.61 6.14 -6.72
CA ALA A 166 13.30 5.54 -8.01
C ALA A 166 12.44 6.46 -8.90
N ASP A 167 11.50 7.19 -8.31
CA ASP A 167 10.66 8.15 -9.03
C ASP A 167 11.47 9.31 -9.66
N VAL A 168 12.60 9.69 -9.04
CA VAL A 168 13.46 10.77 -9.54
C VAL A 168 14.58 10.28 -10.46
N VAL A 169 14.93 8.99 -10.43
CA VAL A 169 16.02 8.40 -11.25
C VAL A 169 15.96 8.80 -12.73
N PRO A 170 14.80 8.79 -13.43
CA PRO A 170 14.74 9.16 -14.84
C PRO A 170 15.18 10.60 -15.16
N HIS A 171 15.25 11.46 -14.14
CA HIS A 171 15.60 12.88 -14.25
C HIS A 171 17.03 13.17 -13.79
N LEU A 172 17.78 12.16 -13.36
CA LEU A 172 19.17 12.33 -12.94
C LEU A 172 20.09 12.43 -14.17
N PRO A 173 21.15 13.26 -14.11
CA PRO A 173 22.11 13.36 -15.19
C PRO A 173 22.88 12.03 -15.34
N THR A 174 23.07 11.58 -16.59
CA THR A 174 23.77 10.34 -16.93
C THR A 174 25.15 10.58 -17.56
N ASP A 175 25.50 11.83 -17.82
CA ASP A 175 26.70 12.28 -18.53
C ASP A 175 27.82 12.73 -17.60
N ARG A 176 27.61 12.67 -16.28
CA ARG A 176 28.58 13.07 -15.25
C ARG A 176 28.37 12.30 -13.95
N GLN A 177 29.41 12.29 -13.11
CA GLN A 177 29.31 11.77 -11.76
C GLN A 177 28.29 12.56 -10.93
N ILE A 178 27.40 11.84 -10.25
CA ILE A 178 26.44 12.41 -9.31
C ILE A 178 27.08 12.41 -7.92
N THR A 179 27.18 13.57 -7.29
CA THR A 179 27.57 13.65 -5.88
C THR A 179 26.34 13.77 -5.00
N VAL A 180 26.18 12.87 -4.05
CA VAL A 180 25.09 12.90 -3.07
C VAL A 180 25.64 13.18 -1.69
N VAL A 181 25.08 14.19 -1.02
CA VAL A 181 25.49 14.63 0.31
C VAL A 181 24.36 14.32 1.31
N ASP A 182 24.66 13.50 2.31
CA ASP A 182 23.74 13.04 3.34
C ASP A 182 24.09 13.67 4.69
N PHE A 183 23.28 14.66 5.10
CA PHE A 183 23.45 15.38 6.36
C PHE A 183 22.76 14.65 7.51
N GLY A 184 23.48 14.42 8.60
CA GLY A 184 22.98 13.63 9.73
C GLY A 184 22.84 12.16 9.36
N CYS A 185 23.84 11.61 8.68
CA CYS A 185 23.76 10.28 8.09
C CYS A 185 23.59 9.17 9.14
N GLY A 186 23.93 9.44 10.42
CA GLY A 186 23.82 8.48 11.50
C GLY A 186 24.56 7.18 11.15
N LYS A 187 23.92 6.03 11.39
CA LYS A 187 24.47 4.71 11.00
C LYS A 187 24.51 4.46 9.47
N SER A 188 24.25 5.48 8.66
CA SER A 188 24.34 5.48 7.19
C SER A 188 23.46 4.46 6.46
N TYR A 189 22.37 4.00 7.07
CA TYR A 189 21.41 3.05 6.45
C TYR A 189 20.94 3.53 5.07
N LEU A 190 20.52 4.79 4.96
CA LEU A 190 19.99 5.35 3.71
C LEU A 190 21.12 5.67 2.73
N THR A 191 22.27 6.13 3.22
CA THR A 191 23.47 6.37 2.42
C THR A 191 23.87 5.12 1.65
N PHE A 192 24.01 3.98 2.35
CA PHE A 192 24.39 2.71 1.74
C PHE A 192 23.30 2.12 0.84
N ALA A 193 22.03 2.23 1.25
CA ALA A 193 20.92 1.77 0.43
C ALA A 193 20.82 2.53 -0.90
N MET A 194 21.03 3.85 -0.87
CA MET A 194 21.00 4.70 -2.06
C MET A 194 22.19 4.45 -2.97
N TYR A 195 23.39 4.26 -2.41
CA TYR A 195 24.56 3.83 -3.19
C TYR A 195 24.28 2.51 -3.91
N TYR A 196 23.84 1.49 -3.17
CA TYR A 196 23.53 0.19 -3.75
C TYR A 196 22.47 0.31 -4.86
N PHE A 197 21.42 1.10 -4.64
CA PHE A 197 20.38 1.30 -5.64
C PHE A 197 20.88 2.04 -6.89
N LEU A 198 21.55 3.17 -6.75
CA LEU A 198 21.97 3.99 -7.89
C LEU A 198 23.19 3.43 -8.62
N HIS A 199 24.22 3.00 -7.88
CA HIS A 199 25.46 2.50 -8.44
C HIS A 199 25.33 1.01 -8.82
N GLU A 200 25.11 0.12 -7.84
CA GLU A 200 25.13 -1.33 -8.08
C GLU A 200 23.96 -1.82 -8.95
N GLN A 201 22.75 -1.30 -8.74
CA GLN A 201 21.57 -1.75 -9.49
C GLN A 201 21.28 -0.93 -10.76
N LYS A 202 21.58 0.37 -10.77
CA LYS A 202 21.24 1.26 -11.90
C LYS A 202 22.45 1.71 -12.72
N GLY A 203 23.67 1.45 -12.27
CA GLY A 203 24.89 1.74 -13.02
C GLY A 203 25.26 3.22 -13.12
N PHE A 204 24.71 4.08 -12.25
CA PHE A 204 25.14 5.48 -12.19
C PHE A 204 26.53 5.58 -11.56
N ASP A 205 27.36 6.48 -12.09
CA ASP A 205 28.57 6.94 -11.40
C ASP A 205 28.16 7.88 -10.25
N VAL A 206 28.28 7.41 -9.01
CA VAL A 206 27.82 8.13 -7.82
C VAL A 206 28.94 8.22 -6.78
N ARG A 207 29.14 9.43 -6.26
CA ARG A 207 29.97 9.70 -5.09
C ARG A 207 29.10 10.04 -3.90
N MET A 208 29.20 9.25 -2.83
CA MET A 208 28.45 9.48 -1.59
C MET A 208 29.30 10.23 -0.57
N ILE A 209 28.73 11.24 0.08
CA ILE A 209 29.36 11.99 1.16
C ILE A 209 28.39 11.99 2.35
N GLY A 210 28.73 11.28 3.43
CA GLY A 210 27.98 11.29 4.68
C GLY A 210 28.59 12.28 5.67
N LEU A 211 27.76 13.14 6.26
CA LEU A 211 28.15 14.10 7.29
C LEU A 211 27.38 13.81 8.57
N ASP A 212 28.07 13.75 9.71
CA ASP A 212 27.47 13.63 11.04
C ASP A 212 28.27 14.47 12.04
N LEU A 213 27.72 14.70 13.23
CA LEU A 213 28.40 15.40 14.32
C LEU A 213 29.14 14.46 15.26
N LYS A 214 28.81 13.17 15.25
CA LYS A 214 29.34 12.17 16.17
C LYS A 214 30.51 11.42 15.56
N GLU A 215 31.70 11.58 16.14
CA GLU A 215 32.93 10.94 15.65
C GLU A 215 32.86 9.41 15.63
N ASP A 216 32.26 8.79 16.63
CA ASP A 216 32.10 7.33 16.72
C ASP A 216 31.23 6.79 15.57
N VAL A 217 30.18 7.53 15.23
CA VAL A 217 29.31 7.26 14.08
C VAL A 217 30.09 7.38 12.78
N ILE A 218 30.83 8.48 12.59
CA ILE A 218 31.65 8.71 11.39
C ILE A 218 32.68 7.60 11.21
N ALA A 219 33.37 7.21 12.28
CA ALA A 219 34.40 6.18 12.24
C ALA A 219 33.80 4.81 11.88
N SER A 220 32.67 4.45 12.48
CA SER A 220 31.95 3.21 12.16
C SER A 220 31.50 3.17 10.70
N CYS A 221 30.92 4.26 10.20
CA CYS A 221 30.43 4.33 8.83
C CYS A 221 31.58 4.34 7.81
N SER A 222 32.68 5.03 8.11
CA SER A 222 33.89 5.04 7.27
C SER A 222 34.54 3.66 7.17
N LYS A 223 34.56 2.90 8.27
CA LYS A 223 35.05 1.51 8.26
C LYS A 223 34.17 0.61 7.40
N LEU A 224 32.84 0.77 7.50
CA LEU A 224 31.90 0.01 6.70
C LEU A 224 32.03 0.34 5.20
N ALA A 225 32.11 1.63 4.84
CA ALA A 225 32.32 2.09 3.47
C ALA A 225 33.54 1.41 2.82
N LYS A 226 34.69 1.43 3.51
CA LYS A 226 35.90 0.74 3.05
C LYS A 226 35.70 -0.76 2.83
N LYS A 227 34.96 -1.44 3.72
CA LYS A 227 34.72 -2.87 3.64
C LYS A 227 33.87 -3.24 2.42
N ILE A 228 32.89 -2.42 2.08
CA ILE A 228 32.01 -2.65 0.91
C ILE A 228 32.47 -1.92 -0.35
N ARG A 229 33.70 -1.35 -0.33
CA ARG A 229 34.36 -0.65 -1.46
C ARG A 229 33.58 0.57 -1.98
N LEU A 230 32.97 1.30 -1.06
CA LEU A 230 32.35 2.60 -1.28
C LEU A 230 33.37 3.73 -1.10
#